data_AF-A0A0S9ERD9-F1
#
_entry.id   AF-A0A0S9ERD9-F1
#
_cell.length_a   1.000
_cell.length_b   1.000
_cell.length_c   1.000
_cell.angle_alpha   90.00
_cell.angle_beta   90.00
_cell.angle_gamma   90.00
#
_symmetry.space_group_name_H-M   'P 1'
#
loop_
_entity.id
_entity.type
_entity.pdbx_description
1 polymer ?
#
loop_
_entity_poly.entity_id
_entity_poly.type
_entity_poly.pdbx_seq_one_letter_code
_entity_poly.pdbx_strand_id
1 'polypeptide(L)'
;MDLETAMMAVQSNRANLLETQLKDQISSVQAKNDQISKMNQLLGSLNKAAAMFGSDAKADTRIDGNSQFANGGAYNVEKEVNSAYISAGITNPGLSDNKDGGGGLTNTLKADGSAARLEGGLRGDVTKGKLDGAIQQIKSQIDLSNKRNEAFDVMTNFIKKMQDSRSSIIGNMR
;
A
#
# COMPACT_ATOMS: atom_id res chain seq x y z
N MET A 1 17.21 -50.82 4.16
CA MET A 1 16.90 -49.40 3.88
C MET A 1 18.22 -48.66 3.96
N ASP A 2 18.82 -48.36 2.81
CA ASP A 2 20.14 -47.75 2.75
C ASP A 2 20.12 -46.31 3.24
N LEU A 3 21.24 -45.88 3.83
CA LEU A 3 21.48 -44.49 4.21
C LEU A 3 21.26 -43.55 3.02
N GLU A 4 21.60 -43.98 1.81
CA GLU A 4 21.36 -43.23 0.59
C GLU A 4 19.87 -43.02 0.30
N THR A 5 19.03 -44.05 0.47
CA THR A 5 17.56 -43.94 0.30
C THR A 5 16.95 -43.02 1.35
N ALA A 6 17.40 -43.12 2.61
CA ALA A 6 16.96 -42.23 3.67
C ALA A 6 17.40 -40.77 3.41
N MET A 7 18.61 -40.56 2.90
CA MET A 7 19.14 -39.23 2.57
C MET A 7 18.43 -38.60 1.37
N MET A 8 18.11 -39.39 0.33
CA MET A 8 17.30 -38.95 -0.81
C MET A 8 15.89 -38.55 -0.39
N ALA A 9 15.26 -39.30 0.52
CA ALA A 9 13.96 -38.94 1.06
C ALA A 9 14.01 -37.61 1.84
N VAL A 10 15.03 -37.40 2.67
CA VAL A 10 15.24 -36.13 3.40
C VAL A 10 15.49 -34.96 2.43
N GLN A 11 16.26 -35.17 1.36
CA GLN A 11 16.52 -34.15 0.35
C GLN A 11 15.27 -33.79 -0.45
N SER A 12 14.47 -34.79 -0.85
CA SER A 12 13.19 -34.58 -1.53
C SER A 12 12.22 -33.79 -0.63
N ASN A 13 12.09 -34.17 0.65
CA ASN A 13 11.26 -33.44 1.61
C ASN A 13 11.72 -31.98 1.80
N ARG A 14 13.03 -31.72 1.84
CA ARG A 14 13.57 -30.36 1.97
C ARG A 14 13.38 -29.53 0.71
N ALA A 15 13.53 -30.12 -0.47
CA ALA A 15 13.27 -29.46 -1.74
C ALA A 15 11.80 -29.01 -1.83
N ASN A 16 10.87 -29.91 -1.49
CA ASN A 16 9.43 -29.62 -1.46
C ASN A 16 9.09 -28.49 -0.46
N LEU A 17 9.75 -28.45 0.70
CA LEU A 17 9.53 -27.42 1.72
C LEU A 17 10.09 -26.05 1.29
N LEU A 18 11.25 -26.02 0.64
CA LEU A 18 11.82 -24.80 0.06
C LEU A 18 10.95 -24.27 -1.09
N GLU A 19 10.41 -25.15 -1.93
CA GLU A 19 9.49 -24.77 -3.02
C GLU A 19 8.19 -24.18 -2.46
N THR A 20 7.64 -24.78 -1.40
CA THR A 20 6.45 -24.25 -0.70
C THR A 20 6.73 -22.87 -0.11
N GLN A 21 7.85 -22.70 0.60
CA GLN A 21 8.25 -21.41 1.17
C GLN A 21 8.49 -20.35 0.09
N LEU A 22 9.13 -20.71 -1.02
CA LEU A 22 9.35 -19.80 -2.14
C LEU A 22 8.01 -19.36 -2.76
N LYS A 23 7.06 -20.29 -2.91
CA LYS A 23 5.72 -19.99 -3.43
C LYS A 23 4.96 -19.02 -2.52
N ASP A 24 4.94 -19.29 -1.22
CA ASP A 24 4.27 -18.40 -0.24
C ASP A 24 4.91 -17.00 -0.23
N GLN A 25 6.24 -16.94 -0.37
CA GLN A 25 6.98 -15.68 -0.45
C GLN A 25 6.64 -14.90 -1.72
N ILE A 26 6.55 -15.56 -2.88
CA ILE A 26 6.13 -14.93 -4.14
C ILE A 26 4.72 -14.33 -4.00
N SER A 27 3.77 -15.09 -3.43
CA SER A 27 2.41 -14.58 -3.20
C SER A 27 2.40 -13.38 -2.25
N SER A 28 3.22 -13.39 -1.20
CA SER A 28 3.39 -12.24 -0.31
C SER A 28 3.98 -11.01 -1.04
N VAL A 29 4.96 -11.19 -1.91
CA VAL A 29 5.54 -10.08 -2.70
C VAL A 29 4.53 -9.52 -3.69
N GLN A 30 3.75 -10.37 -4.35
CA GLN A 30 2.65 -9.95 -5.24
C GLN A 30 1.62 -9.10 -4.49
N ALA A 31 1.13 -9.58 -3.34
CA ALA A 31 0.17 -8.83 -2.52
C ALA A 31 0.73 -7.46 -2.06
N LYS A 32 2.02 -7.38 -1.76
CA LYS A 32 2.69 -6.10 -1.42
C LYS A 32 2.82 -5.18 -2.62
N ASN A 33 3.15 -5.71 -3.80
CA ASN A 33 3.21 -4.92 -5.03
C ASN A 33 1.84 -4.33 -5.38
N ASP A 34 0.77 -5.10 -5.19
CA ASP A 34 -0.60 -4.62 -5.36
C ASP A 34 -0.92 -3.49 -4.35
N GLN A 35 -0.47 -3.63 -3.10
CA GLN A 35 -0.61 -2.59 -2.09
C GLN A 35 0.17 -1.32 -2.45
N ILE A 36 1.42 -1.45 -2.94
CA ILE A 36 2.23 -0.32 -3.41
C ILE A 36 1.55 0.39 -4.58
N SER A 37 0.98 -0.36 -5.53
CA SER A 37 0.22 0.19 -6.65
C SER A 37 -0.95 1.06 -6.16
N LYS A 38 -1.75 0.53 -5.21
CA LYS A 38 -2.86 1.26 -4.58
C LYS A 38 -2.39 2.50 -3.81
N MET A 39 -1.26 2.42 -3.10
CA MET A 39 -0.66 3.56 -2.40
C MET A 39 -0.13 4.62 -3.37
N ASN A 40 0.42 4.22 -4.52
CA ASN A 40 0.84 5.15 -5.57
C ASN A 40 -0.37 5.87 -6.21
N GLN A 41 -1.47 5.15 -6.43
CA GLN A 41 -2.73 5.76 -6.87
C GLN A 41 -3.25 6.77 -5.85
N LEU A 42 -3.24 6.40 -4.56
CA LEU A 42 -3.58 7.31 -3.46
C LEU A 42 -2.68 8.54 -3.42
N LEU A 43 -1.36 8.36 -3.53
CA LEU A 43 -0.40 9.46 -3.58
C LEU A 43 -0.68 10.41 -4.75
N GLY A 44 -1.02 9.85 -5.92
CA GLY A 44 -1.46 10.63 -7.08
C GLY A 44 -2.68 11.48 -6.78
N SER A 45 -3.73 10.88 -6.21
CA SER A 45 -4.96 11.61 -5.83
C SER A 45 -4.71 12.67 -4.76
N LEU A 46 -3.85 12.38 -3.77
CA LEU A 46 -3.47 13.35 -2.74
C LEU A 46 -2.71 14.54 -3.33
N ASN A 47 -1.81 14.30 -4.29
CA ASN A 47 -1.13 15.37 -5.01
C ASN A 47 -2.10 16.22 -5.85
N LYS A 48 -3.15 15.63 -6.43
CA LYS A 48 -4.22 16.39 -7.09
C LYS A 48 -4.94 17.32 -6.10
N ALA A 49 -5.28 16.82 -4.91
CA ALA A 49 -5.86 17.64 -3.85
C ALA A 49 -4.89 18.74 -3.39
N ALA A 50 -3.59 18.46 -3.31
CA ALA A 50 -2.59 19.44 -2.90
C ALA A 50 -2.43 20.56 -3.94
N ALA A 51 -2.58 20.25 -5.22
CA ALA A 51 -2.57 21.23 -6.31
C ALA A 51 -3.77 22.20 -6.27
N MET A 52 -4.78 21.92 -5.44
CA MET A 52 -5.88 22.84 -5.17
C MET A 52 -5.51 23.92 -4.15
N PHE A 53 -4.35 23.87 -3.53
CA PHE A 53 -3.87 25.00 -2.75
C PHE A 53 -3.14 25.99 -3.66
N GLY A 54 -3.33 27.29 -3.42
CA GLY A 54 -2.49 28.32 -4.02
C GLY A 54 -1.02 28.11 -3.66
N SER A 55 -0.10 28.57 -4.51
CA SER A 55 1.34 28.41 -4.29
C SER A 55 1.84 29.08 -3.01
N ASP A 56 1.14 30.10 -2.52
CA ASP A 56 1.40 30.87 -1.31
C ASP A 56 0.53 30.45 -0.11
N ALA A 57 -0.28 29.40 -0.26
CA ALA A 57 -1.15 28.91 0.80
C ALA A 57 -0.36 28.43 2.02
N LYS A 58 -0.81 28.85 3.20
CA LYS A 58 -0.20 28.49 4.49
C LYS A 58 -0.69 27.14 4.98
N ALA A 59 0.00 26.56 5.96
CA ALA A 59 -0.32 25.24 6.49
C ALA A 59 -1.73 25.13 7.12
N ASP A 60 -2.25 26.24 7.65
CA ASP A 60 -3.58 26.36 8.23
C ASP A 60 -4.67 26.72 7.21
N THR A 61 -4.29 27.03 5.96
CA THR A 61 -5.24 27.28 4.88
C THR A 61 -6.08 26.03 4.64
N ARG A 62 -7.39 26.18 4.76
CA ARG A 62 -8.38 25.13 4.49
C ARG A 62 -8.67 25.05 3.01
N ILE A 63 -8.99 23.85 2.55
CA ILE A 63 -9.21 23.58 1.13
C ILE A 63 -10.52 24.23 0.62
N ASP A 64 -11.52 24.42 1.50
CA ASP A 64 -12.74 25.21 1.27
C ASP A 64 -12.50 26.72 1.11
N GLY A 65 -11.36 27.22 1.62
CA GLY A 65 -10.90 28.58 1.38
C GLY A 65 -10.51 28.84 -0.08
N ASN A 66 -10.32 27.79 -0.87
CA ASN A 66 -10.23 27.90 -2.33
C ASN A 66 -11.64 27.91 -2.94
N SER A 67 -11.98 28.96 -3.68
CA SER A 67 -13.24 29.09 -4.43
C SER A 67 -13.52 27.90 -5.38
N GLN A 68 -12.51 27.12 -5.75
CA GLN A 68 -12.66 25.89 -6.51
C GLN A 68 -13.35 24.77 -5.72
N PHE A 69 -13.23 24.70 -4.39
CA PHE A 69 -13.94 23.70 -3.58
C PHE A 69 -15.45 23.90 -3.51
N ALA A 70 -15.91 25.13 -3.75
CA ALA A 70 -17.32 25.45 -3.92
C ALA A 70 -17.86 25.09 -5.33
N ASN A 71 -16.99 24.70 -6.27
CA ASN A 71 -17.37 24.32 -7.63
C ASN A 71 -17.36 22.79 -7.80
N GLY A 72 -18.31 22.25 -8.57
CA GLY A 72 -18.56 20.81 -8.71
C GLY A 72 -17.35 19.92 -9.03
N GLY A 73 -16.28 20.45 -9.64
CA GLY A 73 -15.04 19.71 -9.93
C GLY A 73 -14.25 19.29 -8.69
N ALA A 74 -14.34 20.02 -7.58
CA ALA A 74 -13.63 19.69 -6.35
C ALA A 74 -14.23 18.51 -5.58
N TYR A 75 -15.56 18.32 -5.67
CA TYR A 75 -16.21 17.13 -5.14
C TYR A 75 -15.72 15.86 -5.82
N ASN A 76 -15.28 15.93 -7.08
CA ASN A 76 -14.68 14.77 -7.75
C ASN A 76 -13.31 14.44 -7.15
N VAL A 77 -12.50 15.44 -6.81
CA VAL A 77 -11.21 15.23 -6.12
C VAL A 77 -11.42 14.62 -4.73
N GLU A 78 -12.40 15.11 -3.97
CA GLU A 78 -12.81 14.51 -2.70
C GLU A 78 -13.14 13.02 -2.85
N LYS A 79 -14.02 12.69 -3.81
CA LYS A 79 -14.42 11.31 -4.06
C LYS A 79 -13.26 10.44 -4.51
N GLU A 80 -12.40 10.93 -5.40
CA GLU A 80 -11.21 10.23 -5.87
C GLU A 80 -10.25 9.91 -4.73
N VAL A 81 -9.91 10.90 -3.90
CA VAL A 81 -8.99 10.73 -2.77
C VAL A 81 -9.55 9.74 -1.75
N ASN A 82 -10.81 9.92 -1.34
CA ASN A 82 -11.42 9.06 -0.32
C ASN A 82 -11.60 7.62 -0.83
N SER A 83 -11.91 7.43 -2.11
CA SER A 83 -11.98 6.08 -2.70
C SER A 83 -10.60 5.43 -2.80
N ALA A 84 -9.56 6.22 -3.07
CA ALA A 84 -8.19 5.72 -3.12
C ALA A 84 -7.69 5.30 -1.73
N TYR A 85 -8.08 6.02 -0.67
CA TYR A 85 -7.80 5.60 0.72
C TYR A 85 -8.44 4.24 1.03
N ILE A 86 -9.72 4.06 0.70
CA ILE A 86 -10.42 2.78 0.89
C ILE A 86 -9.74 1.67 0.09
N SER A 87 -9.39 1.94 -1.16
CA SER A 87 -8.71 0.99 -2.05
C SER A 87 -7.35 0.56 -1.50
N ALA A 88 -6.63 1.49 -0.86
CA ALA A 88 -5.37 1.25 -0.16
C ALA A 88 -5.55 0.59 1.23
N GLY A 89 -6.79 0.34 1.67
CA GLY A 89 -7.10 -0.30 2.95
C GLY A 89 -7.06 0.64 4.16
N ILE A 90 -7.07 1.96 3.95
CA ILE A 90 -7.03 2.97 5.01
C ILE A 90 -8.47 3.45 5.26
N THR A 91 -9.00 3.13 6.44
CA THR A 91 -10.41 3.38 6.80
C THR A 91 -10.63 4.67 7.60
N ASN A 92 -9.56 5.25 8.14
CA ASN A 92 -9.60 6.57 8.78
C ASN A 92 -8.24 7.27 8.61
N PRO A 93 -8.09 8.17 7.63
CA PRO A 93 -6.84 8.88 7.40
C PRO A 93 -6.63 10.08 8.33
N GLY A 94 -7.61 10.45 9.17
CA GLY A 94 -7.47 11.53 10.14
C GLY A 94 -7.26 12.93 9.53
N LEU A 95 -7.73 13.15 8.30
CA LEU A 95 -7.62 14.44 7.61
C LEU A 95 -8.63 15.46 8.11
N SER A 96 -9.90 15.07 8.23
CA SER A 96 -10.97 15.93 8.74
C SER A 96 -11.30 15.62 10.19
N ASP A 97 -11.52 16.67 10.98
CA ASP A 97 -11.97 16.55 12.37
C ASP A 97 -13.50 16.49 12.44
N ASN A 98 -14.18 16.84 11.35
CA ASN A 98 -15.61 16.99 11.31
C ASN A 98 -16.31 15.62 11.19
N LYS A 99 -16.79 15.11 12.33
CA LYS A 99 -17.63 13.90 12.42
C LYS A 99 -19.08 14.16 12.01
N ASP A 100 -19.51 15.41 12.02
CA ASP A 100 -20.86 15.79 11.64
C ASP A 100 -21.04 15.61 10.12
N GLY A 101 -21.94 14.69 9.75
CA GLY A 101 -22.20 14.29 8.37
C GLY A 101 -21.54 12.98 7.91
N GLY A 102 -20.88 12.21 8.79
CA GLY A 102 -20.53 10.82 8.51
C GLY A 102 -19.33 10.56 7.58
N GLY A 103 -18.42 11.52 7.42
CA GLY A 103 -17.14 11.34 6.68
C GLY A 103 -17.07 12.06 5.31
N GLY A 104 -15.94 11.95 4.63
CA GLY A 104 -15.74 12.49 3.26
C GLY A 104 -16.37 11.59 2.19
N LEU A 105 -16.94 12.18 1.14
CA LEU A 105 -17.63 11.46 0.06
C LEU A 105 -16.67 10.57 -0.74
N THR A 106 -17.17 9.45 -1.25
CA THR A 106 -16.42 8.51 -2.12
C THR A 106 -17.12 8.34 -3.48
N ASN A 107 -16.49 7.62 -4.42
CA ASN A 107 -17.08 7.25 -5.72
C ASN A 107 -18.01 6.04 -5.62
N THR A 108 -18.17 5.43 -4.45
CA THR A 108 -19.05 4.27 -4.26
C THR A 108 -20.37 4.69 -3.63
N LEU A 109 -21.44 3.98 -4.01
CA LEU A 109 -22.73 4.07 -3.35
C LEU A 109 -22.89 2.86 -2.43
N LYS A 110 -23.56 3.05 -1.31
CA LYS A 110 -24.02 1.96 -0.46
C LYS A 110 -25.20 1.26 -1.14
N ALA A 111 -25.58 0.09 -0.62
CA ALA A 111 -26.72 -0.69 -1.15
C ALA A 111 -28.07 0.08 -1.10
N ASP A 112 -28.19 1.05 -0.18
CA ASP A 112 -29.35 1.95 -0.06
C ASP A 112 -29.34 3.12 -1.06
N GLY A 113 -28.35 3.18 -1.97
CA GLY A 113 -28.19 4.24 -2.95
C GLY A 113 -27.56 5.54 -2.41
N SER A 114 -27.29 5.63 -1.10
CA SER A 114 -26.59 6.77 -0.51
C SER A 114 -25.09 6.72 -0.82
N ALA A 115 -24.41 7.87 -0.84
CA ALA A 115 -22.97 7.91 -1.03
C ALA A 115 -22.24 7.21 0.12
N ALA A 116 -21.31 6.31 -0.18
CA ALA A 116 -20.38 5.80 0.81
C ALA A 116 -19.41 6.91 1.21
N ARG A 117 -19.02 6.91 2.49
CA ARG A 117 -18.25 7.99 3.09
C ARG A 117 -17.10 7.40 3.90
N LEU A 118 -15.97 8.10 3.93
CA LEU A 118 -14.77 7.73 4.66
C LEU A 118 -14.67 8.58 5.94
N GLU A 119 -14.68 7.94 7.10
CA GLU A 119 -14.44 8.64 8.38
C GLU A 119 -13.05 9.31 8.34
N GLY A 120 -12.97 10.57 8.74
CA GLY A 120 -11.73 11.34 8.71
C GLY A 120 -11.16 11.57 7.30
N GLY A 121 -11.93 11.32 6.23
CA GLY A 121 -11.51 11.52 4.84
C GLY A 121 -11.26 12.97 4.46
N LEU A 122 -10.80 13.19 3.22
CA LEU A 122 -10.71 14.52 2.60
C LEU A 122 -12.10 15.17 2.58
N ARG A 123 -12.15 16.43 2.98
CA ARG A 123 -13.32 17.31 3.01
C ARG A 123 -12.86 18.76 2.87
N GLY A 124 -13.80 19.68 2.66
CA GLY A 124 -13.53 21.12 2.59
C GLY A 124 -12.77 21.71 3.79
N ASP A 125 -12.92 21.13 4.98
CA ASP A 125 -12.27 21.60 6.20
C ASP A 125 -10.79 21.19 6.34
N VAL A 126 -10.30 20.32 5.47
CA VAL A 126 -8.91 19.83 5.53
C VAL A 126 -7.94 20.96 5.20
N THR A 127 -6.93 21.13 6.05
CA THR A 127 -5.89 22.14 5.84
C THR A 127 -4.73 21.60 5.01
N LYS A 128 -4.01 22.50 4.35
CA LYS A 128 -2.81 22.18 3.59
C LYS A 128 -1.80 21.37 4.41
N GLY A 129 -1.57 21.76 5.66
CA GLY A 129 -0.62 21.08 6.54
C GLY A 129 -1.02 19.63 6.83
N LYS A 130 -2.31 19.34 7.02
CA LYS A 130 -2.79 17.96 7.19
C LYS A 130 -2.60 17.14 5.92
N LEU A 131 -2.91 17.72 4.76
CA LEU A 131 -2.75 17.04 3.49
C LEU A 131 -1.26 16.77 3.15
N ASP A 132 -0.39 17.75 3.37
CA ASP A 132 1.06 17.60 3.21
C ASP A 132 1.62 16.52 4.15
N GLY A 133 1.17 16.49 5.41
CA GLY A 133 1.52 15.45 6.37
C GLY A 133 1.09 14.06 5.89
N ALA A 134 -0.12 13.92 5.38
CA ALA A 134 -0.60 12.66 4.81
C ALA A 134 0.20 12.24 3.57
N ILE A 135 0.53 13.16 2.67
CA ILE A 135 1.40 12.90 1.52
C ILE A 135 2.76 12.35 1.97
N GLN A 136 3.37 12.98 2.98
CA GLN A 136 4.65 12.53 3.53
C GLN A 136 4.55 11.13 4.16
N GLN A 137 3.48 10.86 4.91
CA GLN A 137 3.23 9.55 5.50
C GLN A 137 3.09 8.46 4.43
N ILE A 138 2.30 8.70 3.38
CA ILE A 138 2.11 7.74 2.29
C ILE A 138 3.41 7.51 1.52
N LYS A 139 4.18 8.57 1.21
CA LYS A 139 5.52 8.44 0.60
C LYS A 139 6.43 7.55 1.45
N SER A 140 6.49 7.79 2.76
CA SER A 140 7.31 6.99 3.68
C SER A 140 6.88 5.51 3.70
N GLN A 141 5.58 5.23 3.67
CA GLN A 141 5.06 3.86 3.61
C GLN A 141 5.41 3.15 2.29
N ILE A 142 5.36 3.86 1.16
CA ILE A 142 5.79 3.35 -0.15
C ILE A 142 7.29 3.03 -0.12
N ASP A 143 8.12 3.94 0.36
CA ASP A 143 9.58 3.75 0.43
C ASP A 143 9.96 2.54 1.29
N LEU A 144 9.32 2.39 2.45
CA LEU A 144 9.51 1.22 3.32
C LEU A 144 9.06 -0.08 2.63
N SER A 145 8.02 -0.01 1.80
CA SER A 145 7.53 -1.17 1.06
C SER A 145 8.51 -1.56 -0.06
N ASN A 146 9.04 -0.58 -0.79
CA ASN A 146 10.08 -0.81 -1.82
C ASN A 146 11.36 -1.41 -1.21
N LYS A 147 11.87 -0.85 -0.10
CA LYS A 147 13.04 -1.42 0.60
C LYS A 147 12.80 -2.85 1.08
N ARG A 148 11.58 -3.17 1.52
CA ARG A 148 11.23 -4.54 1.89
C ARG A 148 11.27 -5.48 0.69
N ASN A 149 10.77 -5.05 -0.48
CA ASN A 149 10.85 -5.82 -1.72
C ASN A 149 12.29 -6.11 -2.14
N GLU A 150 13.15 -5.09 -2.14
CA GLU A 150 14.58 -5.29 -2.44
C GLU A 150 15.24 -6.28 -1.47
N ALA A 151 14.93 -6.18 -0.17
CA ALA A 151 15.40 -7.14 0.82
C ALA A 151 14.86 -8.56 0.56
N PHE A 152 13.62 -8.71 0.09
CA PHE A 152 13.06 -10.00 -0.30
C PHE A 152 13.82 -10.63 -1.47
N ASP A 153 14.17 -9.85 -2.48
CA ASP A 153 14.95 -10.35 -3.62
C ASP A 153 16.34 -10.83 -3.18
N VAL A 154 17.01 -10.07 -2.30
CA VAL A 154 18.31 -10.46 -1.74
C VAL A 154 18.19 -11.74 -0.91
N MET A 155 17.20 -11.84 -0.03
CA MET A 155 16.97 -13.04 0.80
C MET A 155 16.65 -14.27 -0.04
N THR A 156 15.81 -14.12 -1.06
CA THR A 156 15.45 -15.21 -1.97
C THR A 156 16.67 -15.72 -2.72
N ASN A 157 17.50 -14.80 -3.23
CA ASN A 157 18.77 -15.14 -3.89
C ASN A 157 19.75 -15.84 -2.93
N PHE A 158 19.81 -15.42 -1.67
CA PHE A 158 20.63 -16.05 -0.65
C PHE A 158 20.17 -17.48 -0.34
N ILE A 159 18.86 -17.71 -0.17
CA ILE A 159 18.30 -19.04 0.09
C ILE A 159 18.59 -20.00 -1.08
N LYS A 160 18.42 -19.54 -2.33
CA LYS A 160 18.76 -20.33 -3.52
C LYS A 160 20.23 -20.73 -3.54
N LYS A 161 21.15 -19.79 -3.32
CA LYS A 161 22.60 -20.10 -3.24
C LYS A 161 22.94 -21.09 -2.12
N MET A 162 22.29 -20.97 -0.95
CA MET A 162 22.42 -21.92 0.15
C MET A 162 21.91 -23.32 -0.21
N GLN A 163 20.81 -23.39 -0.98
CA GLN A 163 20.29 -24.66 -1.50
C GLN A 163 21.27 -25.29 -2.49
N ASP A 164 21.76 -24.52 -3.46
CA ASP A 164 22.71 -24.99 -4.48
C ASP A 164 24.02 -25.47 -3.85
N SER A 165 24.56 -24.73 -2.87
CA SER A 165 25.76 -25.13 -2.14
C SER A 165 25.57 -26.45 -1.39
N ARG A 166 24.41 -26.66 -0.76
CA ARG A 166 24.11 -27.92 -0.07
C ARG A 166 23.91 -29.07 -1.04
N SER A 167 23.24 -28.83 -2.18
CA SER A 167 23.10 -29.81 -3.26
C SER A 167 24.46 -30.21 -3.83
N SER A 168 25.38 -29.26 -3.99
CA SER A 168 26.75 -29.54 -4.44
C SER A 168 27.55 -30.38 -3.43
N ILE A 169 27.46 -30.08 -2.13
CA ILE A 169 28.12 -30.89 -1.07
C ILE A 169 27.60 -32.32 -1.09
N ILE A 170 26.28 -32.51 -1.20
CA ILE A 170 25.66 -33.83 -1.31
C ILE A 170 26.10 -34.54 -2.60
N GLY A 171 26.10 -33.82 -3.72
CA GLY A 171 26.54 -34.35 -5.01
C GLY A 171 27.99 -34.83 -4.99
N ASN A 172 28.86 -34.16 -4.23
CA ASN A 172 30.26 -34.55 -4.06
C ASN A 172 30.47 -35.67 -3.01
N MET A 173 29.46 -35.95 -2.18
CA MET A 173 29.48 -37.07 -1.20
C MET A 173 28.92 -38.38 -1.76
N ARG A 174 28.35 -38.34 -2.98
CA ARG A 174 27.99 -39.52 -3.77
C ARG A 174 29.17 -39.96 -4.61
#